data_AF-A0A6B2E1K4-F1
#
_entry.id   AF-A0A6B2E1K4-F1
#
_cell.length_a   1.000
_cell.length_b   1.000
_cell.length_c   1.000
_cell.angle_alpha   90.00
_cell.angle_beta   90.00
_cell.angle_gamma   90.00
#
_symmetry.space_group_name_H-M   'P 1'
#
loop_
_entity.id
_entity.type
_entity.pdbx_description
1 polymer ?
#
loop_
_entity_poly.entity_id
_entity_poly.type
_entity_poly.pdbx_seq_one_letter_code
_entity_poly.pdbx_strand_id
1 'polypeptide(L)'
;RSAPETAGLASTCRAAVELPPLRERAAELPALVKEIAAKLRPGCRLRFTSSAVAALAAQPWPANLRELETVLRQVIGHRTTGDVVLADLPPQYRAVPKTTNLGGRERAERAAIVEALRGTDGNKVQAARRLGVSRTTLYSRMRALGVPG
;
A
#
# COMPACT_ATOMS: atom_id res chain seq x y z
N ARG A 1 -23.10 -38.27 -29.79
CA ARG A 1 -23.53 -37.13 -30.64
C ARG A 1 -23.86 -35.96 -29.72
N SER A 2 -23.04 -34.91 -29.79
CA SER A 2 -23.29 -33.50 -29.40
C SER A 2 -23.49 -33.10 -27.93
N ALA A 3 -22.46 -32.44 -27.34
CA ALA A 3 -22.49 -31.24 -26.48
C ALA A 3 -21.03 -30.74 -26.26
N PRO A 4 -20.75 -29.48 -25.86
CA PRO A 4 -20.27 -28.46 -26.77
C PRO A 4 -18.84 -27.93 -26.47
N GLU A 5 -18.26 -27.40 -27.53
CA GLU A 5 -17.01 -26.64 -27.61
C GLU A 5 -17.02 -25.40 -26.69
N THR A 6 -16.38 -25.48 -25.52
CA THR A 6 -16.11 -24.31 -24.68
C THR A 6 -14.74 -24.44 -23.98
N ALA A 7 -13.67 -24.45 -24.76
CA ALA A 7 -12.31 -24.34 -24.21
C ALA A 7 -11.36 -23.62 -25.17
N GLY A 8 -11.82 -22.51 -25.75
CA GLY A 8 -11.09 -21.75 -26.79
C GLY A 8 -10.85 -20.29 -26.45
N LEU A 9 -10.83 -19.89 -25.17
CA LEU A 9 -10.67 -18.48 -24.78
C LEU A 9 -9.71 -18.25 -23.58
N ALA A 10 -8.71 -19.11 -23.40
CA ALA A 10 -7.70 -18.94 -22.35
C ALA A 10 -6.31 -18.50 -22.87
N SER A 11 -6.21 -17.97 -24.10
CA SER A 11 -4.90 -17.81 -24.78
C SER A 11 -4.44 -16.37 -25.02
N THR A 12 -5.08 -15.37 -24.41
CA THR A 12 -4.71 -13.95 -24.67
C THR A 12 -4.44 -13.13 -23.41
N CYS A 13 -3.91 -13.75 -22.36
CA CYS A 13 -3.39 -13.02 -21.21
C CYS A 13 -1.85 -12.96 -21.27
N ARG A 14 -1.31 -12.26 -22.28
CA ARG A 14 0.14 -12.01 -22.36
C ARG A 14 0.48 -10.84 -21.44
N ALA A 15 1.21 -11.15 -20.36
CA ALA A 15 1.72 -10.28 -19.31
C ALA A 15 0.76 -9.96 -18.15
N ALA A 16 0.69 -10.88 -17.18
CA ALA A 16 0.50 -10.49 -15.79
C ALA A 16 1.75 -9.71 -15.35
N VAL A 17 1.67 -8.39 -15.35
CA VAL A 17 2.71 -7.55 -14.72
C VAL A 17 2.50 -7.69 -13.22
N GLU A 18 3.40 -8.40 -12.55
CA GLU A 18 3.51 -8.39 -11.09
C GLU A 18 3.94 -6.98 -10.65
N LEU A 19 2.98 -6.06 -10.62
CA LEU A 19 3.17 -4.74 -10.05
C LEU A 19 3.32 -4.93 -8.54
N PRO A 20 4.35 -4.33 -7.92
CA PRO A 20 4.47 -4.36 -6.48
C PRO A 20 3.17 -3.80 -5.86
N PRO A 21 2.68 -4.44 -4.80
CA PRO A 21 1.37 -4.14 -4.24
C PRO A 21 1.32 -2.67 -3.83
N LEU A 22 0.15 -2.03 -4.03
CA LEU A 22 -0.05 -0.59 -3.79
C LEU A 22 0.45 -0.11 -2.42
N ARG A 23 0.50 -0.99 -1.42
CA ARG A 23 1.07 -0.76 -0.08
C ARG A 23 2.56 -0.37 -0.07
N GLU A 24 3.32 -0.80 -1.07
CA GLU A 24 4.75 -0.47 -1.25
C GLU A 24 4.93 0.82 -2.07
N ARG A 25 3.89 1.26 -2.77
CA ARG A 25 3.82 2.49 -3.58
C ARG A 25 2.91 3.56 -2.97
N ALA A 26 2.73 3.53 -1.65
CA ALA A 26 1.88 4.46 -0.91
C ALA A 26 2.24 5.95 -1.17
N ALA A 27 3.51 6.24 -1.44
CA ALA A 27 3.99 7.59 -1.78
C ALA A 27 3.56 8.06 -3.19
N GLU A 28 3.34 7.14 -4.13
CA GLU A 28 2.90 7.44 -5.51
C GLU A 28 1.38 7.46 -5.63
N LEU A 29 0.67 6.93 -4.63
CA LEU A 29 -0.78 6.80 -4.57
C LEU A 29 -1.54 8.12 -4.83
N PRO A 30 -1.12 9.31 -4.35
CA PRO A 30 -1.78 10.57 -4.67
C PRO A 30 -1.75 10.90 -6.17
N ALA A 31 -0.61 10.66 -6.82
CA ALA A 31 -0.43 10.91 -8.25
C ALA A 31 -1.24 9.90 -9.08
N LEU A 32 -1.17 8.61 -8.71
CA LEU A 32 -1.94 7.52 -9.31
C LEU A 32 -3.44 7.79 -9.23
N VAL A 33 -3.95 8.16 -8.05
CA VAL A 33 -5.37 8.47 -7.85
C VAL A 33 -5.82 9.62 -8.75
N LYS A 34 -4.99 10.67 -8.87
CA LYS A 34 -5.27 11.81 -9.76
C LYS A 34 -5.33 11.39 -11.24
N GLU A 35 -4.35 10.59 -11.69
CA GLU A 35 -4.30 10.11 -13.08
C GLU A 35 -5.47 9.17 -13.41
N ILE A 36 -5.79 8.24 -12.51
CA ILE A 36 -6.91 7.30 -12.69
C ILE A 36 -8.24 8.07 -12.68
N ALA A 37 -8.41 9.03 -11.77
CA ALA A 37 -9.62 9.85 -11.74
C ALA A 37 -9.79 10.68 -13.03
N ALA A 38 -8.70 11.24 -13.57
CA ALA A 38 -8.72 11.96 -14.83
C ALA A 38 -9.03 11.05 -16.03
N LYS A 39 -8.54 9.80 -16.03
CA LYS A 39 -8.87 8.79 -17.05
C LYS A 39 -10.33 8.34 -16.97
N LEU A 40 -10.85 8.13 -15.76
CA LEU A 40 -12.22 7.69 -15.53
C LEU A 40 -13.24 8.76 -15.93
N ARG A 41 -12.92 10.04 -15.69
CA ARG A 41 -13.78 11.14 -16.08
C ARG A 41 -12.94 12.35 -16.52
N PRO A 42 -12.90 12.67 -17.83
CA PRO A 42 -12.23 13.86 -18.33
C PRO A 42 -12.80 15.12 -17.63
N GLY A 43 -11.92 15.97 -17.08
CA GLY A 43 -12.33 17.18 -16.36
C GLY A 43 -12.68 16.98 -14.88
N CYS A 44 -12.51 15.77 -14.32
CA CYS A 44 -12.69 15.53 -12.89
C CYS A 44 -11.67 16.34 -12.07
N ARG A 45 -12.17 17.20 -11.16
CA ARG A 45 -11.34 18.05 -10.28
C ARG A 45 -11.40 17.57 -8.83
N LEU A 46 -11.33 16.25 -8.62
CA LEU A 46 -11.30 15.69 -7.28
C LEU A 46 -9.90 15.86 -6.67
N ARG A 47 -9.87 16.40 -5.45
CA ARG A 47 -8.66 16.49 -4.64
C ARG A 47 -8.83 15.57 -3.45
N PHE A 48 -7.98 14.57 -3.31
CA PHE A 48 -8.06 13.69 -2.16
C PHE A 48 -7.34 14.34 -0.99
N THR A 49 -8.05 14.49 0.13
CA THR A 49 -7.45 14.99 1.37
C THR A 49 -6.39 14.01 1.88
N SER A 50 -5.42 14.51 2.65
CA SER A 50 -4.35 13.68 3.22
C SER A 50 -4.88 12.50 4.04
N SER A 51 -6.03 12.66 4.72
CA SER A 51 -6.70 11.60 5.48
C SER A 51 -7.31 10.53 4.57
N ALA A 52 -7.95 10.92 3.46
CA ALA A 52 -8.47 9.99 2.47
C ALA A 52 -7.33 9.22 1.78
N VAL A 53 -6.24 9.91 1.41
CA VAL A 53 -5.04 9.28 0.83
C VAL A 53 -4.41 8.30 1.82
N ALA A 54 -4.25 8.68 3.09
CA ALA A 54 -3.69 7.80 4.10
C ALA A 54 -4.55 6.55 4.32
N ALA A 55 -5.88 6.69 4.31
CA ALA A 55 -6.79 5.56 4.43
C ALA A 55 -6.70 4.62 3.23
N LEU A 56 -6.61 5.15 2.00
CA LEU A 56 -6.38 4.37 0.78
C LEU A 56 -5.01 3.69 0.79
N ALA A 57 -3.95 4.38 1.22
CA ALA A 57 -2.60 3.83 1.32
C ALA A 57 -2.48 2.70 2.36
N ALA A 58 -3.34 2.73 3.36
CA ALA A 58 -3.41 1.71 4.39
C ALA A 58 -4.27 0.49 3.99
N GLN A 59 -4.76 0.36 2.76
CA GLN A 59 -5.54 -0.81 2.36
C GLN A 59 -4.64 -1.94 1.82
N PRO A 60 -5.04 -3.21 2.00
CA PRO A 60 -4.29 -4.36 1.50
C PRO A 60 -4.33 -4.50 -0.03
N TRP A 61 -5.32 -3.91 -0.71
CA TRP A 61 -5.54 -3.94 -2.16
C TRP A 61 -5.35 -5.33 -2.81
N PRO A 62 -6.14 -6.36 -2.44
CA PRO A 62 -6.00 -7.72 -2.99
C PRO A 62 -6.18 -7.76 -4.52
N ALA A 63 -7.01 -6.87 -5.10
CA ALA A 63 -7.13 -6.69 -6.55
C ALA A 63 -6.29 -5.51 -7.11
N ASN A 64 -5.32 -5.01 -6.35
CA ASN A 64 -4.40 -3.93 -6.72
C ASN A 64 -5.12 -2.73 -7.37
N LEU A 65 -4.70 -2.34 -8.58
CA LEU A 65 -5.19 -1.18 -9.30
C LEU A 65 -6.66 -1.30 -9.71
N ARG A 66 -7.15 -2.53 -9.97
CA ARG A 66 -8.55 -2.77 -10.39
C ARG A 66 -9.52 -2.43 -9.26
N GLU A 67 -9.14 -2.75 -8.02
CA GLU A 67 -9.93 -2.41 -6.85
C GLU A 67 -9.91 -0.91 -6.59
N LEU A 68 -8.73 -0.28 -6.67
CA LEU A 68 -8.60 1.18 -6.57
C LEU A 68 -9.47 1.91 -7.61
N GLU A 69 -9.44 1.46 -8.87
CA GLU A 69 -10.26 2.04 -9.92
C GLU A 69 -11.76 1.89 -9.65
N THR A 70 -12.19 0.75 -9.11
CA THR A 70 -13.59 0.52 -8.71
C THR A 70 -14.02 1.47 -7.60
N VAL A 71 -13.16 1.67 -6.59
CA VAL A 71 -13.39 2.64 -5.52
C VAL A 71 -13.49 4.06 -6.07
N LEU A 72 -12.55 4.43 -6.95
CA LEU A 72 -12.55 5.76 -7.58
C LEU A 72 -13.78 5.98 -8.46
N ARG A 73 -14.25 4.96 -9.20
CA ARG A 73 -15.52 5.02 -9.94
C ARG A 73 -16.71 5.28 -9.03
N GLN A 74 -16.77 4.63 -7.87
CA GLN A 74 -17.83 4.90 -6.88
C GLN A 74 -17.74 6.33 -6.34
N VAL A 75 -16.55 6.80 -5.97
CA VAL A 75 -16.35 8.17 -5.46
C VAL A 75 -16.73 9.22 -6.51
N ILE A 76 -16.28 9.05 -7.76
CA ILE A 76 -16.59 9.95 -8.89
C ILE A 76 -18.09 9.95 -9.21
N GLY A 77 -18.77 8.83 -8.98
CA GLY A 77 -20.23 8.73 -9.13
C GLY A 77 -21.01 9.57 -8.12
N HIS A 78 -20.48 9.74 -6.91
CA HIS A 78 -21.11 10.54 -5.85
C HIS A 78 -20.66 12.01 -5.88
N ARG A 79 -19.43 12.27 -6.34
CA ARG A 79 -18.83 13.60 -6.32
C ARG A 79 -17.92 13.81 -7.52
N THR A 80 -18.14 14.90 -8.24
CA THR A 80 -17.40 15.23 -9.47
C THR A 80 -16.37 16.34 -9.30
N THR A 81 -16.49 17.14 -8.24
CA THR A 81 -15.61 18.28 -7.95
C THR A 81 -15.45 18.47 -6.44
N GLY A 82 -14.28 18.97 -6.02
CA GLY A 82 -14.00 19.32 -4.61
C GLY A 82 -13.09 18.32 -3.89
N ASP A 83 -12.93 18.54 -2.59
CA ASP A 83 -12.06 17.74 -1.74
C ASP A 83 -12.76 16.45 -1.26
N VAL A 84 -12.26 15.30 -1.71
CA VAL A 84 -12.69 13.97 -1.25
C VAL A 84 -12.14 13.75 0.15
N VAL A 85 -13.05 13.69 1.11
CA VAL A 85 -12.75 13.41 2.51
C VAL A 85 -12.90 11.91 2.79
N LEU A 86 -12.39 11.47 3.93
CA LEU A 86 -12.50 10.07 4.37
C LEU A 86 -13.95 9.54 4.33
N ALA A 87 -14.94 10.39 4.66
CA ALA A 87 -16.36 10.01 4.65
C ALA A 87 -16.92 9.74 3.24
N ASP A 88 -16.31 10.30 2.19
CA ASP A 88 -16.71 10.07 0.81
C ASP A 88 -16.23 8.70 0.28
N LEU A 89 -15.26 8.07 0.95
CA LEU A 89 -14.80 6.72 0.60
C LEU A 89 -15.87 5.68 0.99
N PRO A 90 -15.93 4.54 0.28
CA PRO A 90 -16.81 3.44 0.66
C PRO A 90 -16.52 2.97 2.10
N PRO A 91 -17.53 2.54 2.86
CA PRO A 91 -17.41 2.27 4.30
C PRO A 91 -16.29 1.28 4.65
N GLN A 92 -16.06 0.28 3.78
CA GLN A 92 -14.98 -0.69 3.92
C GLN A 92 -13.56 -0.10 3.86
N TYR A 93 -13.40 1.11 3.32
CA TYR A 93 -12.11 1.82 3.22
C TYR A 93 -12.03 3.05 4.15
N ARG A 94 -13.09 3.34 4.93
CA ARG A 94 -13.10 4.44 5.92
C ARG A 94 -12.29 4.09 7.16
N ALA A 95 -12.15 2.81 7.47
CA ALA A 95 -11.31 2.33 8.54
C ALA A 95 -9.89 2.11 8.00
N VAL A 96 -8.92 2.81 8.58
CA VAL A 96 -7.52 2.41 8.50
C VAL A 96 -7.43 1.08 9.26
N PRO A 97 -7.17 -0.06 8.63
CA PRO A 97 -6.88 -1.26 9.40
C PRO A 97 -5.67 -0.91 10.26
N LYS A 98 -5.79 -0.97 11.60
CA LYS A 98 -4.63 -0.80 12.49
C LYS A 98 -3.49 -1.78 12.12
N THR A 99 -3.80 -2.83 11.36
CA THR A 99 -2.90 -3.85 10.85
C THR A 99 -1.94 -3.38 9.74
N THR A 100 -2.28 -2.35 8.95
CA THR A 100 -1.48 -1.93 7.79
C THR A 100 -0.53 -0.77 8.10
N ASN A 101 -0.88 0.07 9.08
CA ASN A 101 0.07 1.05 9.63
C ASN A 101 1.22 0.35 10.39
N LEU A 102 0.97 -0.86 10.92
CA LEU A 102 2.04 -1.72 11.42
C LEU A 102 3.06 -2.03 10.32
N GLY A 103 2.65 -2.41 9.12
CA GLY A 103 3.58 -2.72 8.03
C GLY A 103 4.47 -1.56 7.58
N GLY A 104 3.99 -0.32 7.65
CA GLY A 104 4.80 0.88 7.40
C GLY A 104 5.79 1.17 8.53
N ARG A 105 5.31 1.11 9.78
CA ARG A 105 6.16 1.30 10.97
C ARG A 105 7.21 0.21 11.10
N GLU A 106 6.85 -1.04 10.80
CA GLU A 106 7.74 -2.20 10.78
C GLU A 106 8.78 -2.09 9.67
N ARG A 107 8.41 -1.61 8.47
CA ARG A 107 9.39 -1.32 7.41
C ARG A 107 10.38 -0.21 7.81
N ALA A 108 9.89 0.87 8.42
CA ALA A 108 10.75 1.95 8.91
C ALA A 108 11.65 1.48 10.06
N GLU A 109 11.11 0.69 10.99
CA GLU A 109 11.87 0.11 12.10
C GLU A 109 12.92 -0.89 11.59
N ARG A 110 12.57 -1.73 10.61
CA ARG A 110 13.50 -2.64 9.93
C ARG A 110 14.63 -1.88 9.25
N ALA A 111 14.32 -0.82 8.51
CA ALA A 111 15.31 0.02 7.84
C ALA A 111 16.27 0.66 8.85
N ALA A 112 15.74 1.22 9.95
CA ALA A 112 16.56 1.81 11.01
C ALA A 112 17.50 0.78 11.66
N ILE A 113 17.02 -0.45 11.92
CA ILE A 113 17.85 -1.52 12.48
C ILE A 113 18.95 -1.93 11.51
N VAL A 114 18.63 -2.11 10.22
CA VAL A 114 19.63 -2.46 9.18
C VAL A 114 20.68 -1.36 9.05
N GLU A 115 20.28 -0.09 9.05
CA GLU A 115 21.20 1.04 8.97
C GLU A 115 22.13 1.10 10.18
N ALA A 116 21.58 0.95 11.40
CA ALA A 116 22.38 0.96 12.62
C ALA A 116 23.39 -0.20 12.67
N LEU A 117 23.00 -1.39 12.19
CA LEU A 117 23.90 -2.53 12.07
C LEU A 117 25.01 -2.27 11.06
N ARG A 118 24.69 -1.72 9.88
CA ARG A 118 25.70 -1.35 8.87
C ARG A 118 26.68 -0.31 9.37
N GLY A 119 26.19 0.74 10.03
CA GLY A 119 27.04 1.80 10.56
C GLY A 119 27.93 1.37 11.74
N THR A 120 27.72 0.17 12.29
CA THR A 120 28.46 -0.38 13.44
C THR A 120 29.16 -1.70 13.11
N ASP A 121 29.31 -2.03 11.83
CA ASP A 121 29.95 -3.26 11.36
C ASP A 121 29.32 -4.54 11.99
N GLY A 122 28.00 -4.53 12.17
CA GLY A 122 27.27 -5.64 12.78
C GLY A 122 27.39 -5.72 14.32
N ASN A 123 28.02 -4.74 14.97
CA ASN A 123 28.12 -4.68 16.42
C ASN A 123 26.76 -4.33 17.06
N LYS A 124 26.01 -5.37 17.42
CA LYS A 124 24.64 -5.32 17.98
C LYS A 124 24.55 -4.47 19.25
N VAL A 125 25.61 -4.39 20.06
CA VAL A 125 25.61 -3.56 21.27
C VAL A 125 25.68 -2.08 20.91
N GLN A 126 26.53 -1.72 19.95
CA GLN A 126 26.62 -0.34 19.47
C GLN A 126 25.39 0.05 18.65
N ALA A 127 24.84 -0.84 17.83
CA ALA A 127 23.61 -0.62 17.08
C ALA A 127 22.42 -0.34 18.03
N ALA A 128 22.28 -1.14 19.09
CA ALA A 128 21.25 -0.91 20.11
C ALA A 128 21.39 0.46 20.79
N ARG A 129 22.63 0.83 21.16
CA ARG A 129 22.93 2.16 21.74
C ARG A 129 22.59 3.30 20.78
N ARG A 130 22.94 3.17 19.49
CA ARG A 130 22.60 4.15 18.46
C ARG A 130 21.10 4.32 18.25
N LEU A 131 20.35 3.22 18.36
CA LEU A 131 18.89 3.23 18.26
C LEU A 131 18.19 3.61 19.58
N GLY A 132 18.95 3.86 20.65
CA GLY A 132 18.40 4.20 21.97
C GLY A 132 17.60 3.06 22.62
N VAL A 133 17.88 1.81 22.26
CA VAL A 133 17.17 0.63 22.79
C VAL A 133 18.10 -0.31 23.54
N SER A 134 17.53 -1.15 24.41
CA SER A 134 18.29 -2.22 25.05
C SER A 134 18.72 -3.28 24.03
N ARG A 135 19.81 -4.01 24.32
CA ARG A 135 20.25 -5.15 23.52
C ARG A 135 19.11 -6.16 23.33
N THR A 136 18.39 -6.50 24.40
CA THR A 136 17.29 -7.47 24.36
C THR A 136 16.15 -7.00 23.44
N THR A 137 15.82 -5.71 23.47
CA THR A 137 14.83 -5.11 22.57
C THR A 137 15.28 -5.19 21.12
N LEU A 138 16.57 -4.93 20.83
CA LEU A 138 17.11 -5.05 19.49
C LEU A 138 16.97 -6.48 18.95
N TYR A 139 17.39 -7.50 19.73
CA TYR A 139 17.26 -8.90 19.32
C TYR A 139 15.81 -9.34 19.08
N SER A 140 14.88 -8.90 19.94
CA SER A 140 13.45 -9.18 19.77
C SER A 140 12.91 -8.57 18.48
N ARG A 141 13.23 -7.30 18.21
CA ARG A 141 12.84 -6.61 16.96
C ARG A 141 13.46 -7.23 15.72
N MET A 142 14.73 -7.63 15.78
CA MET A 142 15.40 -8.32 14.66
C MET A 142 14.71 -9.65 14.32
N ARG A 143 14.30 -10.43 15.33
CA ARG A 143 13.54 -11.68 15.12
C ARG A 143 12.15 -11.42 14.54
N ALA A 144 11.42 -10.44 15.08
CA ALA A 144 10.08 -10.10 14.61
C ALA A 144 10.09 -9.59 13.16
N LEU A 145 11.10 -8.82 12.76
CA LEU A 145 11.20 -8.15 11.46
C LEU A 145 12.05 -8.91 10.43
N GLY A 146 12.54 -10.11 10.76
CA GLY A 146 13.41 -10.91 9.88
C GLY A 146 14.69 -10.18 9.46
N VAL A 147 15.29 -9.43 10.38
CA VAL A 147 16.59 -8.77 10.13
C VAL A 147 17.71 -9.76 10.46
N PRO A 148 18.55 -10.14 9.49
CA PRO A 148 19.70 -11.00 9.76
C PRO A 148 20.68 -10.29 10.69
N GLY A 149 21.25 -11.04 11.62
CA GLY A 149 22.22 -10.56 12.60
C GLY A 149 23.65 -10.58 12.10
#